data_AF-A0A970C319-F1
#
_entry.id   AF-A0A970C319-F1
#
_cell.length_a   1.000
_cell.length_b   1.000
_cell.length_c   1.000
_cell.angle_alpha   90.00
_cell.angle_beta   90.00
_cell.angle_gamma   90.00
#
_symmetry.space_group_name_H-M   'P 1'
#
loop_
_entity.id
_entity.type
_entity.pdbx_description
1 polymer ?
#
loop_
_entity_poly.entity_id
_entity_poly.type
_entity_poly.pdbx_seq_one_letter_code
_entity_poly.pdbx_strand_id
1 'polypeptide(L)' 'MDVERQDELTSRLGDIEELLTDDESAEIEELIDLGDLDNAEGLIDELDWERG' A
#
# COMPACT_ATOMS: atom_id res chain seq x y z
N MET A 1 1.11 -14.80 -10.06
CA MET A 1 1.25 -13.44 -9.53
C MET A 1 -0.06 -12.75 -9.80
N ASP A 2 -0.73 -12.31 -8.76
CA ASP A 2 -2.03 -11.65 -8.81
C ASP A 2 -1.85 -10.19 -9.24
N VAL A 3 -1.56 -10.00 -10.54
CA VAL A 3 -1.26 -8.67 -11.12
C VAL A 3 -2.41 -7.70 -10.91
N GLU A 4 -3.66 -8.18 -11.02
CA GLU A 4 -4.85 -7.36 -10.76
C GLU A 4 -4.89 -6.81 -9.33
N ARG A 5 -4.44 -7.59 -8.34
CA ARG A 5 -4.39 -7.17 -6.94
C ARG A 5 -3.23 -6.21 -6.69
N GLN A 6 -2.09 -6.43 -7.36
CA GLN A 6 -0.95 -5.51 -7.30
C GLN A 6 -1.31 -4.13 -7.85
N ASP A 7 -2.00 -4.07 -8.99
CA ASP A 7 -2.50 -2.82 -9.59
C ASP A 7 -3.52 -2.12 -8.66
N GLU A 8 -4.42 -2.88 -8.04
CA GLU A 8 -5.40 -2.34 -7.08
C GLU A 8 -4.69 -1.70 -5.88
N LEU A 9 -3.75 -2.40 -5.24
CA LEU A 9 -3.02 -1.88 -4.08
C LEU A 9 -2.15 -0.67 -4.44
N THR A 10 -1.53 -0.68 -5.61
CA THR A 10 -0.77 0.48 -6.11
C THR A 10 -1.68 1.70 -6.31
N SER A 11 -2.88 1.49 -6.86
CA SER A 11 -3.87 2.57 -7.00
C SER A 11 -4.32 3.10 -5.65
N ARG A 12 -4.61 2.20 -4.69
CA ARG A 12 -5.01 2.58 -3.34
C ARG A 12 -3.90 3.34 -2.61
N LEU A 13 -2.65 2.91 -2.75
CA LEU A 13 -1.49 3.61 -2.22
C LEU A 13 -1.43 5.04 -2.76
N GLY A 14 -1.61 5.23 -4.07
CA GLY A 14 -1.63 6.55 -4.69
C GLY A 14 -2.76 7.47 -4.17
N ASP A 15 -3.90 6.90 -3.75
CA ASP A 15 -4.98 7.68 -3.15
C ASP A 15 -4.64 8.20 -1.75
N ILE A 16 -3.83 7.46 -0.98
CA ILE A 16 -3.44 7.82 0.40
C ILE A 16 -2.03 8.39 0.51
N GLU A 17 -1.22 8.35 -0.56
CA GLU A 17 0.20 8.75 -0.59
C GLU A 17 0.43 10.15 0.00
N GLU A 18 -0.48 11.09 -0.26
CA GLU A 18 -0.40 12.46 0.27
C GLU A 18 -0.49 12.54 1.81
N LEU A 19 -1.04 11.50 2.46
CA LEU A 19 -1.19 11.39 3.91
C LEU A 19 -0.09 10.54 4.56
N LEU A 20 0.70 9.82 3.75
CA LEU A 20 1.79 8.96 4.20
C LEU A 20 3.09 9.74 4.33
N THR A 21 3.97 9.24 5.19
CA THR A 21 5.37 9.65 5.17
C THR A 21 6.12 8.93 4.04
N ASP A 22 7.23 9.51 3.60
CA ASP A 22 8.07 8.91 2.55
C ASP A 22 8.57 7.51 2.91
N ASP A 23 8.76 7.21 4.20
CA ASP A 23 9.17 5.89 4.67
C ASP A 23 8.02 4.87 4.58
N GLU A 24 6.80 5.28 4.94
CA GLU A 24 5.61 4.42 4.90
C GLU A 24 5.20 4.09 3.45
N SER A 25 5.25 5.08 2.55
CA SER A 25 4.97 4.83 1.14
C SER A 25 6.00 3.89 0.53
N ALA A 26 7.29 4.08 0.81
CA ALA A 26 8.35 3.20 0.33
C ALA A 26 8.23 1.76 0.85
N GLU A 27 7.83 1.56 2.10
CA GLU A 27 7.60 0.22 2.66
C GLU A 27 6.44 -0.50 1.95
N ILE A 28 5.34 0.19 1.68
CA ILE A 28 4.20 -0.39 0.95
C ILE A 28 4.57 -0.72 -0.49
N GLU A 29 5.26 0.19 -1.18
CA GLU A 29 5.76 -0.05 -2.55
C GLU A 29 6.66 -1.29 -2.59
N GLU A 30 7.59 -1.44 -1.62
CA GLU A 30 8.45 -2.62 -1.53
C GLU A 30 7.63 -3.90 -1.34
N LEU A 31 6.62 -3.90 -0.45
CA LEU A 31 5.76 -5.07 -0.25
C LEU A 31 4.96 -5.43 -1.52
N ILE A 32 4.43 -4.42 -2.22
CA ILE A 32 3.73 -4.60 -3.50
C ILE A 32 4.68 -5.19 -4.55
N ASP A 33 5.90 -4.66 -4.68
CA ASP A 33 6.91 -5.13 -5.64
C ASP A 33 7.42 -6.55 -5.33
N LEU A 34 7.56 -6.89 -4.05
CA LEU A 34 7.91 -8.23 -3.58
C LEU A 34 6.76 -9.24 -3.76
N GLY A 35 5.54 -8.77 -4.04
CA GLY A 35 4.34 -9.58 -4.16
C GLY A 35 3.77 -10.00 -2.80
N ASP A 36 4.20 -9.36 -1.72
CA ASP A 36 3.65 -9.55 -0.38
C ASP A 36 2.39 -8.69 -0.17
N LEU A 37 1.39 -8.99 -1.00
CA LEU A 37 0.18 -8.17 -1.15
C LEU A 37 -0.69 -8.18 0.11
N ASP A 38 -0.67 -9.26 0.89
CA ASP A 38 -1.44 -9.35 2.14
C ASP A 38 -0.90 -8.39 3.21
N ASN A 39 0.43 -8.27 3.32
CA ASN A 39 1.05 -7.30 4.24
C ASN A 39 0.88 -5.87 3.73
N ALA A 40 1.05 -5.62 2.43
CA ALA A 40 0.80 -4.31 1.83
C ALA A 40 -0.64 -3.83 2.09
N GLU A 41 -1.63 -4.69 1.87
CA GLU A 41 -3.04 -4.38 2.12
C GLU A 41 -3.31 -4.08 3.60
N GLY A 42 -2.77 -4.91 4.50
CA GLY A 42 -2.92 -4.70 5.94
C GLY A 42 -2.34 -3.35 6.40
N LEU A 43 -1.18 -2.96 5.87
CA LEU A 43 -0.57 -1.67 6.19
C LEU A 43 -1.40 -0.51 5.64
N ILE A 44 -1.85 -0.60 4.37
CA ILE A 44 -2.72 0.42 3.77
C ILE A 44 -4.00 0.59 4.61
N ASP A 45 -4.66 -0.50 4.99
CA ASP A 45 -5.88 -0.47 5.81
C ASP A 45 -5.65 0.13 7.20
N GLU A 46 -4.53 -0.20 7.84
CA GLU A 46 -4.15 0.36 9.15
C GLU A 46 -3.92 1.88 9.06
N LEU A 47 -3.16 2.31 8.06
CA LEU A 47 -2.82 3.73 7.87
C LEU A 47 -4.04 4.56 7.46
N ASP A 48 -4.91 4.01 6.60
CA ASP A 48 -6.18 4.64 6.23
C ASP A 48 -7.12 4.76 7.45
N TRP A 49 -7.18 3.74 8.31
CA TRP A 49 -7.96 3.78 9.54
C TRP A 49 -7.42 4.77 10.58
N GLU A 50 -6.09 4.88 10.73
CA GLU A 50 -5.48 5.79 11.70
C GLU A 50 -5.57 7.27 11.27
N ARG A 51 -5.65 7.54 9.96
CA ARG A 51 -5.57 8.89 9.38
C ARG A 51 -6.88 9.40 8.77
N GLY A 52 -7.84 8.53 8.46
CA GLY A 52 -9.20 8.84 7.98
C GLY A 52 -10.23 9.10 9.08
#